data_AF-A0A953I5B9-F1
#
_entry.id   AF-A0A953I5B9-F1
#
_cell.length_a   1.000
_cell.length_b   1.000
_cell.length_c   1.000
_cell.angle_alpha   90.00
_cell.angle_beta   90.00
_cell.angle_gamma   90.00
#
_symmetry.space_group_name_H-M   'P 1'
#
loop_
_entity.id
_entity.type
_entity.pdbx_description
1 polymer ?
#
loop_
_entity_poly.entity_id
_entity_poly.type
_entity_poly.pdbx_seq_one_letter_code
_entity_poly.pdbx_strand_id
1 'polypeptide(L)'
;VERPVYNFSTHLREHQTLRVEPAAIIVVEGVLVLAHPELRALYDLSVFVDTDADVRILRRIVRDIHERGRTLDSVINQYLTTVKPMHEAFVEPSKRYANVIIPEGAHNKPGLEVLIAQVRHLIAQHEPSA
;
A
#
# COMPACT_ATOMS: atom_id res chain seq x y z
N VAL A 1 3.69 9.79 -17.25
CA VAL A 1 4.68 8.68 -17.16
C VAL A 1 4.01 7.40 -17.66
N GLU A 2 4.73 6.56 -18.40
CA GLU A 2 4.21 5.24 -18.82
C GLU A 2 4.47 4.20 -17.71
N ARG A 3 3.43 3.87 -16.94
CA ARG A 3 3.53 2.93 -15.81
C ARG A 3 3.41 1.49 -16.31
N PRO A 4 4.33 0.59 -15.92
CA PRO A 4 4.22 -0.82 -16.29
C PRO A 4 3.01 -1.50 -15.65
N VAL A 5 2.43 -2.49 -16.34
CA VAL A 5 1.40 -3.38 -15.80
C VAL A 5 2.05 -4.70 -15.36
N TYR A 6 1.75 -5.17 -14.15
CA TYR A 6 2.27 -6.43 -13.63
C TYR A 6 1.18 -7.50 -13.56
N ASN A 7 1.48 -8.68 -14.10
CA ASN A 7 0.58 -9.82 -14.08
C ASN A 7 0.94 -10.76 -12.92
N PHE A 8 0.03 -10.87 -11.95
CA PHE A 8 0.24 -11.69 -10.75
C PHE A 8 0.14 -13.19 -11.00
N SER A 9 -0.44 -13.62 -12.12
CA SER A 9 -0.58 -15.03 -12.48
C SER A 9 0.66 -15.55 -13.21
N THR A 10 1.25 -14.74 -14.10
CA THR A 10 2.48 -15.11 -14.84
C THR A 10 3.76 -14.63 -14.17
N HIS A 11 3.64 -13.80 -13.13
CA HIS A 11 4.77 -13.19 -12.42
C HIS A 11 5.66 -12.28 -13.28
N LEU A 12 5.12 -11.72 -14.37
CA LEU A 12 5.86 -10.91 -15.33
C LEU A 12 5.21 -9.54 -15.53
N ARG A 13 6.04 -8.60 -16.02
CA ARG A 13 5.57 -7.33 -16.56
C ARG A 13 4.94 -7.57 -17.93
N GLU A 14 3.78 -6.98 -18.16
CA GLU A 14 3.13 -7.03 -19.47
C GLU A 14 3.80 -6.03 -20.43
N HIS A 15 3.68 -6.28 -21.74
CA HIS A 15 4.18 -5.35 -22.76
C HIS A 15 3.42 -4.01 -22.76
N GLN A 16 2.15 -4.03 -22.33
CA GLN A 16 1.34 -2.83 -22.23
C GLN A 16 1.75 -1.96 -21.03
N THR A 17 1.61 -0.66 -21.21
CA THR A 17 1.81 0.34 -20.16
C THR A 17 0.53 1.14 -19.99
N LEU A 18 0.36 1.73 -18.81
CA LEU A 18 -0.72 2.64 -18.49
C LEU A 18 -0.15 4.05 -18.36
N ARG A 19 -0.61 4.95 -19.22
CA ARG A 19 -0.23 6.35 -19.14
C ARG A 19 -0.84 6.98 -17.89
N VAL A 20 0.04 7.51 -17.04
CA VAL A 20 -0.32 8.29 -15.85
C VAL A 20 -0.09 9.76 -16.17
N GLU A 21 -1.19 10.51 -16.22
CA GLU A 21 -1.15 11.96 -16.36
C GLU A 21 -0.76 12.64 -15.04
N PRO A 22 -0.18 13.86 -15.10
CA PRO A 22 0.03 14.66 -13.91
C PRO A 22 -1.29 14.87 -13.14
N ALA A 23 -1.22 14.81 -11.82
CA ALA A 23 -2.36 15.04 -10.93
C ALA A 23 -1.91 15.88 -9.73
N ALA A 24 -2.84 16.67 -9.18
CA ALA A 24 -2.59 17.45 -7.97
C ALA A 24 -2.35 16.56 -6.73
N ILE A 25 -2.84 15.32 -6.76
CA ILE A 25 -2.64 14.32 -5.70
C ILE A 25 -2.09 13.06 -6.33
N ILE A 26 -0.98 12.55 -5.80
CA ILE A 26 -0.40 11.26 -6.18
C ILE A 26 -0.43 10.36 -4.94
N VAL A 27 -1.15 9.24 -5.04
CA VAL A 27 -1.16 8.21 -4.00
C VAL A 27 -0.18 7.12 -4.38
N VAL A 28 0.88 6.97 -3.59
CA VAL A 28 1.86 5.89 -3.73
C VAL A 28 1.55 4.82 -2.68
N GLU A 29 1.13 3.64 -3.14
CA GLU A 29 0.72 2.53 -2.26
C GLU A 29 1.62 1.31 -2.44
N GLY A 30 1.81 0.56 -1.35
CA GLY A 30 2.61 -0.66 -1.35
C GLY A 30 3.21 -0.97 0.02
N VAL A 31 3.61 -2.22 0.22
CA VAL A 31 4.09 -2.70 1.53
C VAL A 31 5.45 -2.15 1.96
N LEU A 32 6.26 -1.61 1.03
CA LEU A 32 7.61 -1.10 1.30
C LEU A 32 7.80 0.40 1.02
N VAL A 33 6.73 1.12 0.67
CA VAL A 33 6.84 2.54 0.26
C VAL A 33 7.42 3.43 1.38
N LEU A 34 7.16 3.08 2.64
CA LEU A 34 7.72 3.77 3.81
C LEU A 34 9.08 3.21 4.25
N ALA A 35 9.56 2.10 3.70
CA ALA A 35 10.86 1.54 4.08
C ALA A 35 12.04 2.32 3.49
N HIS A 36 11.85 2.95 2.31
CA HIS A 36 12.91 3.65 1.58
C HIS A 36 12.98 5.15 1.93
N PRO A 37 14.12 5.65 2.48
CA PRO A 37 14.27 7.06 2.84
C PRO A 37 14.07 8.04 1.68
N GLU A 38 14.57 7.68 0.50
CA GLU A 38 14.47 8.50 -0.72
C GLU A 38 13.02 8.73 -1.13
N LEU A 39 12.17 7.71 -0.98
CA LEU A 39 10.74 7.84 -1.24
C LEU A 39 10.05 8.71 -0.19
N ARG A 40 10.38 8.50 1.10
CA ARG A 40 9.81 9.29 2.19
C ARG A 40 10.09 10.78 2.08
N ALA A 41 11.26 11.15 1.55
CA ALA A 41 11.62 12.55 1.33
C ALA A 41 10.71 13.25 0.29
N LEU A 42 9.94 12.49 -0.50
CA LEU A 42 9.02 13.01 -1.51
C LEU A 42 7.57 13.10 -1.02
N TYR A 43 7.27 12.62 0.19
CA TYR A 43 5.89 12.53 0.68
C TYR A 43 5.52 13.70 1.58
N ASP A 44 4.44 14.40 1.24
CA ASP A 44 3.82 15.41 2.12
C ASP A 44 3.05 14.76 3.28
N LEU A 45 2.55 13.54 3.06
CA LEU A 45 1.78 12.78 4.04
C LEU A 45 2.05 11.27 3.90
N SER A 46 2.53 10.66 4.97
CA SER A 46 2.79 9.21 5.05
C SER A 46 1.76 8.52 5.94
N VAL A 47 1.12 7.47 5.43
CA VAL A 47 0.06 6.72 6.12
C VAL A 47 0.42 5.24 6.22
N PHE A 48 0.20 4.63 7.38
CA PHE A 48 0.32 3.19 7.57
C PHE A 48 -1.05 2.60 7.95
N VAL A 49 -1.51 1.60 7.20
CA VAL A 49 -2.75 0.87 7.52
C VAL A 49 -2.40 -0.33 8.40
N ASP A 50 -2.85 -0.28 9.64
CA ASP A 50 -2.54 -1.27 10.65
C ASP A 50 -3.67 -2.29 10.79
N THR A 51 -3.34 -3.57 10.71
CA THR A 51 -4.30 -4.66 10.79
C THR A 51 -3.57 -5.92 11.25
N ASP A 52 -4.20 -6.67 12.15
CA ASP A 52 -3.63 -7.87 12.73
C ASP A 52 -3.20 -8.89 11.66
N ALA A 53 -2.11 -9.62 11.97
CA ALA A 53 -1.46 -10.51 11.02
C ALA A 53 -2.38 -11.67 10.58
N ASP A 54 -3.22 -12.17 11.50
CA ASP A 54 -4.22 -13.21 11.26
C ASP A 54 -5.33 -12.73 10.31
N VAL A 55 -5.87 -11.53 10.53
CA VAL A 55 -6.86 -10.90 9.65
C VAL A 55 -6.25 -10.69 8.25
N ARG A 56 -5.01 -10.22 8.17
CA ARG A 56 -4.31 -10.01 6.88
C ARG A 56 -4.08 -11.32 6.14
N ILE A 57 -3.62 -12.38 6.80
CA ILE A 57 -3.36 -13.66 6.12
C ILE A 57 -4.66 -14.33 5.67
N LEU A 58 -5.75 -14.25 6.46
CA LEU A 58 -7.05 -14.76 6.05
C LEU A 58 -7.57 -14.06 4.78
N ARG A 59 -7.51 -12.72 4.75
CA ARG A 59 -7.86 -11.94 3.54
C ARG A 59 -6.98 -12.31 2.35
N ARG A 60 -5.67 -12.50 2.59
CA ARG A 60 -4.71 -12.89 1.54
C ARG A 60 -5.01 -14.29 0.99
N ILE A 61 -5.34 -15.27 1.83
CA ILE A 61 -5.66 -16.64 1.40
C ILE A 61 -6.86 -16.61 0.45
N VAL A 62 -7.96 -15.96 0.86
CA VAL A 62 -9.18 -15.86 0.05
C VAL A 62 -8.87 -15.22 -1.31
N ARG A 63 -8.16 -14.09 -1.31
CA ARG A 63 -7.77 -13.38 -2.54
C ARG A 63 -6.86 -14.23 -3.44
N ASP A 64 -5.80 -14.82 -2.90
CA ASP A 64 -4.80 -15.55 -3.70
C ASP A 64 -5.40 -16.85 -4.29
N ILE A 65 -6.37 -17.49 -3.64
CA ILE A 65 -7.09 -18.66 -4.19
C ILE A 65 -8.08 -18.21 -5.26
N HIS A 66 -8.97 -17.27 -4.95
CA HIS A 66 -10.09 -16.91 -5.85
C HIS A 66 -9.66 -16.06 -7.05
N GLU A 67 -8.70 -15.14 -6.88
CA GLU A 67 -8.34 -14.16 -7.91
C GLU A 67 -7.04 -14.50 -8.64
N ARG A 68 -6.18 -15.33 -8.03
CA ARG A 68 -4.83 -15.64 -8.56
C ARG A 68 -4.60 -17.13 -8.83
N GLY A 69 -5.60 -17.98 -8.62
CA GLY A 69 -5.55 -19.41 -8.93
C GLY A 69 -4.52 -20.21 -8.14
N ARG A 70 -4.16 -19.75 -6.93
CA ARG A 70 -3.17 -20.44 -6.08
C ARG A 70 -3.82 -21.51 -5.21
N THR A 71 -3.03 -22.49 -4.78
CA THR A 71 -3.45 -23.49 -3.80
C THR A 71 -3.22 -22.97 -2.37
N LEU A 72 -4.01 -23.49 -1.41
CA LEU A 72 -3.84 -23.14 0.00
C LEU A 72 -2.42 -23.43 0.50
N ASP A 73 -1.89 -24.61 0.20
CA ASP A 73 -0.54 -25.03 0.60
C ASP A 73 0.54 -24.08 0.07
N SER A 74 0.41 -23.63 -1.18
CA SER A 74 1.35 -22.67 -1.79
C SER A 74 1.32 -21.33 -1.06
N VAL A 75 0.12 -20.83 -0.71
CA VAL A 75 -0.03 -19.56 0.02
C VAL A 75 0.55 -19.66 1.43
N ILE A 76 0.27 -20.76 2.15
CA ILE A 76 0.80 -21.00 3.50
C ILE A 76 2.33 -21.09 3.46
N ASN A 77 2.88 -21.91 2.57
CA ASN A 77 4.33 -22.08 2.44
C ASN A 77 5.01 -20.74 2.12
N GLN A 78 4.48 -19.97 1.17
CA GLN A 78 5.02 -18.65 0.85
C GLN A 78 4.89 -17.68 2.04
N TYR A 79 3.78 -17.72 2.78
CA TYR A 79 3.60 -16.85 3.93
C TYR A 79 4.67 -17.09 5.01
N LEU A 80 4.89 -18.35 5.39
CA LEU A 80 5.81 -18.71 6.45
C LEU A 80 7.28 -18.52 6.05
N THR A 81 7.63 -18.82 4.80
CA THR A 81 9.04 -18.78 4.35
C THR A 81 9.49 -17.38 3.90
N THR A 82 8.57 -16.53 3.43
CA THR A 82 8.95 -15.24 2.84
C THR A 82 8.14 -14.07 3.38
N VAL A 83 6.81 -14.08 3.27
CA VAL A 83 6.01 -12.88 3.54
C VAL A 83 6.07 -12.45 5.00
N LYS A 84 5.97 -13.39 5.94
CA LYS A 84 6.04 -13.08 7.37
C LYS A 84 7.44 -12.58 7.79
N PRO A 85 8.55 -13.28 7.50
CA PRO A 85 9.89 -12.77 7.81
C PRO A 85 10.17 -11.40 7.20
N MET A 86 9.78 -11.17 5.95
CA MET A 86 10.00 -9.88 5.29
C MET A 86 9.11 -8.77 5.85
N HIS A 87 7.88 -9.10 6.27
CA HIS A 87 7.01 -8.14 6.94
C HIS A 87 7.62 -7.70 8.27
N GLU A 88 8.06 -8.64 9.10
CA GLU A 88 8.68 -8.36 10.40
C GLU A 88 10.01 -7.62 10.27
N ALA A 89 10.80 -7.92 9.24
CA ALA A 89 12.11 -7.30 9.03
C ALA A 89 12.04 -5.90 8.41
N PHE A 90 11.07 -5.63 7.51
CA PHE A 90 11.10 -4.41 6.69
C PHE A 90 9.80 -3.61 6.70
N VAL A 91 8.64 -4.27 6.71
CA VAL A 91 7.35 -3.58 6.60
C VAL A 91 6.92 -3.02 7.94
N GLU A 92 6.87 -3.84 8.99
CA GLU A 92 6.44 -3.43 10.33
C GLU A 92 7.35 -2.33 10.91
N PRO A 93 8.69 -2.41 10.81
CA PRO A 93 9.55 -1.34 11.30
C PRO A 93 9.36 -0.01 10.56
N SER A 94 8.86 -0.03 9.32
CA SER A 94 8.60 1.20 8.56
C SER A 94 7.42 2.01 9.08
N LYS A 95 6.53 1.40 9.87
CA LYS A 95 5.38 2.04 10.54
C LYS A 95 5.78 3.27 11.36
N ARG A 96 6.98 3.28 11.96
CA ARG A 96 7.51 4.41 12.73
C ARG A 96 7.69 5.70 11.92
N TYR A 97 7.70 5.60 10.60
CA TYR A 97 7.85 6.74 9.70
C TYR A 97 6.50 7.31 9.21
N ALA A 98 5.37 6.70 9.58
CA ALA A 98 4.06 7.20 9.21
C ALA A 98 3.68 8.42 10.06
N ASN A 99 3.06 9.42 9.42
CA ASN A 99 2.44 10.54 10.12
C ASN A 99 1.11 10.11 10.75
N VAL A 100 0.38 9.20 10.08
CA VAL A 100 -0.93 8.70 10.51
C VAL A 100 -0.96 7.18 10.43
N ILE A 101 -1.47 6.53 11.47
CA ILE A 101 -1.75 5.10 11.49
C ILE A 101 -3.26 4.91 11.47
N ILE A 102 -3.77 4.19 10.47
CA ILE A 102 -5.21 3.88 10.34
C ILE A 102 -5.44 2.41 10.71
N PRO A 103 -6.03 2.11 11.89
CA PRO A 103 -6.40 0.75 12.22
C PRO A 103 -7.55 0.26 11.33
N GLU A 104 -7.59 -1.03 11.06
CA GLU A 104 -8.67 -1.77 10.35
C GLU A 104 -8.96 -1.32 8.89
N GLY A 105 -8.15 -0.40 8.37
CA GLY A 105 -8.25 0.12 7.00
C GLY A 105 -9.62 0.72 6.70
N ALA A 106 -10.25 0.26 5.61
CA ALA A 106 -11.50 0.82 5.09
C ALA A 106 -12.71 0.74 6.06
N HIS A 107 -12.63 -0.08 7.11
CA HIS A 107 -13.70 -0.18 8.12
C HIS A 107 -13.68 0.99 9.10
N ASN A 108 -12.53 1.65 9.27
CA ASN A 108 -12.40 2.82 10.12
C ASN A 108 -12.82 4.09 9.37
N LYS A 109 -14.13 4.24 9.16
CA LYS A 109 -14.70 5.42 8.49
C LYS A 109 -14.32 6.74 9.16
N PRO A 110 -14.40 6.89 10.51
CA PRO A 110 -14.01 8.14 11.15
C PRO A 110 -12.53 8.49 10.92
N GLY A 111 -11.63 7.49 11.00
CA GLY A 111 -10.21 7.69 10.70
C GLY A 111 -9.96 8.11 9.24
N LEU A 112 -10.72 7.55 8.30
CA LEU A 112 -10.66 7.93 6.91
C LEU A 112 -11.17 9.37 6.67
N GLU A 113 -12.22 9.79 7.36
CA GLU A 113 -12.73 11.18 7.27
C GLU A 113 -11.69 12.20 7.75
N VAL A 114 -10.98 11.91 8.84
CA VAL A 114 -9.88 12.74 9.33
C VAL A 114 -8.75 12.80 8.31
N LEU A 115 -8.37 11.65 7.73
CA LEU A 115 -7.34 11.60 6.68
C LEU A 115 -7.74 12.43 5.45
N ILE A 116 -8.99 12.33 5.00
CA ILE A 116 -9.52 13.10 3.87
C ILE A 116 -9.50 14.60 4.18
N ALA A 117 -9.87 15.00 5.40
CA ALA A 117 -9.79 16.39 5.83
C ALA A 117 -8.36 16.93 5.77
N GLN A 118 -7.38 16.15 6.22
CA GLN A 118 -5.97 16.51 6.15
C GLN A 118 -5.48 16.66 4.71
N VAL A 119 -5.86 15.74 3.81
CA VAL A 119 -5.51 15.83 2.39
C VAL A 119 -6.10 17.10 1.76
N ARG A 120 -7.36 17.43 2.06
CA ARG A 120 -8.00 18.68 1.59
C ARG A 120 -7.26 19.92 2.09
N HIS A 121 -6.83 19.91 3.36
CA HIS A 121 -6.06 21.00 3.93
C HIS A 121 -4.71 21.19 3.22
N LEU A 122 -4.00 20.10 2.93
CA LEU A 122 -2.74 20.16 2.19
C LEU A 122 -2.93 20.71 0.77
N ILE A 123 -3.99 20.30 0.06
CA ILE A 123 -4.29 20.83 -1.28
C ILE A 123 -4.50 22.35 -1.24
N ALA A 124 -5.29 22.84 -0.27
CA ALA A 124 -5.57 24.26 -0.14
C ALA A 124 -4.32 25.12 0.13
N GLN A 125 -3.27 24.54 0.72
CA GLN A 125 -1.98 25.22 0.93
C GLN A 125 -1.10 25.27 -0.32
N HIS A 126 -1.34 24.38 -1.29
CA HIS A 126 -0.55 24.27 -2.52
C HIS A 126 -1.20 24.96 -3.71
N GLU A 127 -2.44 25.46 -3.58
CA GLU A 127 -3.02 26.35 -4.58
C GLU A 127 -2.27 27.70 -4.53
N PRO A 128 -1.69 28.17 -5.65
CA PRO A 128 -1.07 29.49 -5.68
C PRO A 128 -2.16 30.53 -5.39
N SER A 129 -1.86 31.49 -4.51
CA SER A 129 -2.68 32.70 -4.42
C SER A 129 -2.80 33.30 -5.82
N ALA A 130 -4.03 33.34 -6.33
CA ALA A 130 -4.38 33.95 -7.60
C ALA A 130 -3.99 35.43 -7.65
#